data_AF-A0A3R9WDD7-F1
#
_entry.id   AF-A0A3R9WDD7-F1
#
_cell.length_a   1.000
_cell.length_b   1.000
_cell.length_c   1.000
_cell.angle_alpha   90.00
_cell.angle_beta   90.00
_cell.angle_gamma   90.00
#
_symmetry.space_group_name_H-M   'P 1'
#
loop_
_entity.id
_entity.type
_entity.pdbx_description
1 polymer ?
#
loop_
_entity_poly.entity_id
_entity_poly.type
_entity_poly.pdbx_seq_one_letter_code
_entity_poly.pdbx_strand_id
1 'polypeptide(L)'
;MSDPLPPPYPPDDERLADIETYLTVRLMYVRQARAAEARRREIQQRTAPPPPPPYLIQRGLDGHPHTGGRPPGHVRTRGTGAAGVSEQAARRALADRIDACAVCRPDTELGVIDG
;
A
#
# COMPACT_ATOMS: atom_id res chain seq x y z
N MET A 1 -10.56 -69.98 -30.81
CA MET A 1 -11.03 -68.86 -29.95
C MET A 1 -9.86 -67.90 -29.89
N SER A 2 -10.04 -66.67 -30.38
CA SER A 2 -8.95 -65.68 -30.39
C SER A 2 -8.81 -65.06 -29.01
N ASP A 3 -7.59 -64.99 -28.50
CA ASP A 3 -7.28 -64.25 -27.27
C ASP A 3 -7.62 -62.77 -27.45
N PRO A 4 -8.26 -62.11 -26.47
CA PRO A 4 -8.53 -60.69 -26.55
C PRO A 4 -7.22 -59.89 -26.50
N LEU A 5 -7.12 -58.86 -27.36
CA LEU A 5 -5.99 -57.94 -27.31
C LEU A 5 -5.92 -57.25 -25.94
N PRO A 6 -4.71 -57.06 -25.39
CA PRO A 6 -4.54 -56.30 -24.16
C PRO A 6 -5.01 -54.86 -24.36
N PRO A 7 -5.57 -54.23 -23.31
CA PRO A 7 -6.06 -52.86 -23.38
C PRO A 7 -4.92 -51.90 -23.80
N PRO A 8 -5.24 -50.85 -24.58
CA PRO A 8 -4.25 -49.96 -25.18
C PRO A 8 -3.54 -49.02 -24.19
N TYR A 9 -3.86 -49.10 -22.90
CA TYR A 9 -3.30 -48.28 -21.84
C TYR A 9 -2.83 -49.16 -20.67
N PRO A 10 -1.74 -48.77 -19.98
CA PRO A 10 -1.31 -49.47 -18.76
C PRO A 10 -2.45 -49.51 -17.74
N PRO A 11 -2.48 -50.50 -16.83
CA PRO A 11 -3.56 -50.66 -15.87
C PRO A 11 -3.79 -49.35 -15.10
N ASP A 12 -5.06 -48.96 -14.96
CA ASP A 12 -5.47 -47.64 -14.47
C ASP A 12 -4.82 -47.25 -13.12
N ASP A 13 -4.47 -48.23 -12.28
CA ASP A 13 -3.83 -48.01 -10.97
C ASP A 13 -2.47 -47.29 -11.06
N GLU A 14 -1.64 -47.62 -12.06
CA GLU A 14 -0.32 -46.98 -12.23
C GLU A 14 -0.48 -45.50 -12.62
N ARG A 15 -1.41 -45.23 -13.54
CA ARG A 15 -1.75 -43.87 -13.97
C ARG A 15 -2.36 -43.06 -12.82
N LEU A 16 -3.22 -43.67 -11.99
CA LEU A 16 -3.79 -43.00 -10.82
C LEU A 16 -2.71 -42.67 -9.78
N ALA A 17 -1.74 -43.58 -9.56
CA ALA A 17 -0.61 -43.34 -8.67
C ALA A 17 0.30 -42.19 -9.16
N ASP A 18 0.52 -42.10 -10.47
CA ASP A 18 1.26 -40.99 -11.08
C ASP A 18 0.54 -39.65 -10.89
N ILE A 19 -0.78 -39.62 -11.11
CA ILE A 19 -1.61 -38.43 -10.89
C ILE A 19 -1.57 -38.02 -9.42
N GLU A 20 -1.74 -38.97 -8.50
CA GLU A 20 -1.66 -38.72 -7.06
C GLU A 20 -0.30 -38.12 -6.67
N THR A 21 0.78 -38.71 -7.17
CA THR A 21 2.15 -38.22 -6.95
C THR A 21 2.32 -36.80 -7.46
N TYR A 22 1.91 -36.55 -8.72
CA TYR A 22 2.00 -35.23 -9.33
C TYR A 22 1.19 -34.18 -8.54
N LEU A 23 -0.05 -34.49 -8.19
CA LEU A 23 -0.93 -33.58 -7.45
C LEU A 23 -0.40 -33.31 -6.04
N THR A 24 0.16 -34.30 -5.37
CA THR A 24 0.77 -34.15 -4.04
C THR A 24 1.93 -33.15 -4.07
N VAL A 25 2.87 -33.34 -5.01
CA VAL A 25 4.00 -32.42 -5.19
C VAL A 25 3.50 -31.02 -5.56
N ARG A 26 2.52 -30.93 -6.46
CA ARG A 26 1.97 -29.64 -6.88
C ARG A 26 1.29 -28.91 -5.72
N LEU A 27 0.55 -29.63 -4.88
CA LEU A 27 -0.12 -29.07 -3.71
C LEU A 27 0.88 -28.60 -2.66
N MET A 28 1.98 -29.33 -2.45
CA MET A 28 3.08 -28.87 -1.59
C MET A 28 3.62 -27.51 -2.05
N TYR A 29 3.91 -27.36 -3.34
CA TYR A 29 4.41 -26.11 -3.90
C TYR A 29 3.43 -24.94 -3.69
N VAL A 30 2.15 -25.15 -3.97
CA VAL A 30 1.11 -24.11 -3.78
C VAL A 30 1.00 -23.70 -2.31
N ARG A 31 1.03 -24.66 -1.39
CA ARG A 31 1.00 -24.39 0.06
C ARG A 31 2.21 -23.55 0.49
N GLN A 32 3.40 -23.88 0.00
CA GLN A 32 4.62 -23.11 0.29
C GLN A 32 4.52 -21.67 -0.24
N ALA A 33 4.04 -21.48 -1.47
CA ALA A 33 3.86 -20.16 -2.06
C ALA A 33 2.87 -19.30 -1.25
N ARG A 34 1.72 -19.88 -0.85
CA ARG A 34 0.75 -19.19 0.01
C ARG A 34 1.32 -18.80 1.36
N ALA A 35 2.10 -19.69 2.00
CA ALA A 35 2.75 -19.39 3.26
C ALA A 35 3.78 -18.26 3.13
N ALA A 36 4.56 -18.24 2.05
CA ALA A 36 5.51 -17.17 1.77
C ALA A 36 4.81 -15.82 1.56
N GLU A 37 3.70 -15.81 0.83
CA GLU A 37 2.93 -14.59 0.60
C GLU A 37 2.25 -14.09 1.88
N ALA A 38 1.71 -14.99 2.72
CA ALA A 38 1.16 -14.63 4.02
C ALA A 38 2.22 -13.93 4.91
N ARG A 39 3.45 -14.45 4.95
CA ARG A 39 4.57 -13.80 5.67
C ARG A 39 4.89 -12.42 5.09
N ARG A 40 4.90 -12.28 3.76
CA ARG A 40 5.13 -10.97 3.11
C ARG A 40 4.06 -9.95 3.52
N ARG A 41 2.78 -10.36 3.54
CA ARG A 41 1.68 -9.50 3.99
C ARG A 41 1.80 -9.12 5.46
N GLU A 42 2.18 -10.05 6.32
CA GLU A 42 2.41 -9.77 7.74
C GLU A 42 3.57 -8.78 7.95
N ILE A 43 4.69 -8.95 7.23
CA ILE A 43 5.80 -8.00 7.25
C ILE A 43 5.35 -6.64 6.75
N GLN A 44 4.62 -6.57 5.63
CA GLN A 44 4.10 -5.30 5.11
C GLN A 44 3.16 -4.61 6.09
N GLN A 45 2.35 -5.34 6.85
CA GLN A 45 1.48 -4.76 7.88
C GLN A 45 2.30 -4.25 9.07
N ARG A 46 3.33 -4.99 9.51
CA ARG A 46 4.21 -4.57 10.61
C ARG A 46 5.13 -3.40 10.23
N THR A 47 5.54 -3.33 8.97
CA THR A 47 6.42 -2.29 8.41
C THR A 47 5.63 -1.23 7.65
N ALA A 48 4.28 -1.27 7.70
CA ALA A 48 3.47 -0.24 7.09
C ALA A 48 3.88 1.10 7.71
N PRO A 49 4.33 2.09 6.90
CA PRO A 49 4.68 3.39 7.45
C PRO A 49 3.46 3.97 8.16
N PRO A 50 3.67 4.75 9.23
CA PRO A 50 2.57 5.40 9.93
C PRO A 50 1.71 6.18 8.92
N PRO A 51 0.40 6.30 9.18
CA PRO A 51 -0.47 7.06 8.31
C PRO A 51 0.17 8.43 8.07
N PRO A 52 0.26 8.87 6.80
CA PRO A 52 0.88 10.15 6.48
C PRO A 52 0.23 11.28 7.29
N PRO A 53 1.02 12.23 7.80
CA PRO A 53 0.52 13.29 8.64
C PRO A 53 -0.55 14.12 7.92
N PRO A 54 -1.55 14.64 8.65
CA PRO A 54 -2.71 15.32 8.08
C PRO A 54 -2.36 16.66 7.43
N TYR A 55 -1.26 17.31 7.82
CA TYR A 55 -0.83 18.59 7.29
C TYR A 55 0.65 18.56 6.88
N LEU A 56 1.03 19.43 5.95
CA LEU A 56 2.40 19.54 5.45
C LEU A 56 2.83 21.00 5.45
N ILE A 57 4.02 21.30 5.97
CA ILE A 57 4.64 22.61 5.79
C ILE A 57 5.63 22.47 4.65
N GLN A 58 5.42 23.22 3.57
CA GLN A 58 6.25 23.17 2.37
C GLN A 58 6.97 24.51 2.22
N ARG A 59 8.28 24.46 1.93
CA ARG A 59 9.03 25.66 1.56
C ARG A 59 8.71 26.00 0.11
N GLY A 60 8.25 27.22 -0.14
CA GLY A 60 8.01 27.71 -1.50
C GLY A 60 9.32 27.95 -2.25
N LEU A 61 9.24 28.05 -3.58
CA LEU A 61 10.39 28.35 -4.46
C LEU A 61 10.99 29.74 -4.20
N ASP A 62 10.21 30.63 -3.59
CA ASP A 62 10.54 31.96 -3.10
C ASP A 62 11.36 31.95 -1.78
N GLY A 63 11.55 30.78 -1.17
CA GLY A 63 12.36 30.61 0.04
C GLY A 63 11.61 30.83 1.35
N HIS A 64 10.38 31.35 1.30
CA HIS A 64 9.48 31.47 2.45
C HIS A 64 8.73 30.16 2.75
N PRO A 65 8.54 29.79 4.02
CA PRO A 65 7.72 28.65 4.40
C PRO A 65 6.24 28.98 4.14
N HIS A 66 5.50 28.01 3.59
CA HIS A 66 4.06 28.07 3.41
C HIS A 66 3.42 26.84 4.08
N THR A 67 2.31 27.02 4.78
CA THR A 67 1.53 25.93 5.36
C THR A 67 0.56 25.39 4.32
N GLY A 68 0.75 24.12 3.95
CA GLY A 68 -0.15 23.38 3.08
C GLY A 68 -1.09 22.50 3.91
N GLY A 69 -2.40 22.73 3.77
CA GLY A 69 -3.38 21.70 4.10
C GLY A 69 -3.17 20.50 3.18
N ARG A 70 -3.42 19.28 3.67
CA ARG A 70 -3.61 18.16 2.77
C ARG A 70 -5.08 18.13 2.38
N PRO A 71 -5.47 18.64 1.20
CA PRO A 71 -6.85 18.57 0.78
C PRO A 71 -7.31 17.10 0.69
N PRO A 72 -8.60 16.82 0.90
CA PRO A 72 -9.20 15.55 0.51
C PRO A 72 -9.19 15.47 -1.02
N GLY A 73 -8.11 14.94 -1.59
CA GLY A 73 -7.91 14.93 -3.04
C GLY A 73 -6.46 15.29 -3.40
N HIS A 74 -5.67 14.24 -3.55
CA HIS A 74 -4.33 14.20 -4.14
C HIS A 74 -3.93 15.39 -5.04
N VAL A 75 -3.10 16.30 -4.53
CA VAL A 75 -2.14 17.06 -5.34
C VAL A 75 -0.73 16.71 -4.86
N ARG A 76 -0.03 15.87 -5.63
CA ARG A 76 1.38 15.52 -5.41
C ARG A 76 2.27 16.58 -6.06
N THR A 77 2.47 17.71 -5.41
CA THR A 77 3.62 18.58 -5.69
C THR A 77 4.55 18.58 -4.48
N ARG A 78 5.09 17.39 -4.17
CA ARG A 78 6.13 17.22 -3.15
C ARG A 78 7.42 17.87 -3.66
N GLY A 79 7.63 19.13 -3.29
CA GLY A 79 8.96 19.73 -3.31
C GLY A 79 9.85 19.03 -2.29
N THR A 80 11.13 18.86 -2.61
CA THR A 80 12.16 18.29 -1.73
C THR A 80 12.32 19.20 -0.50
N GLY A 81 11.56 18.95 0.57
CA GLY A 81 11.58 19.79 1.78
C GLY A 81 10.27 19.91 2.58
N ALA A 82 9.20 19.19 2.21
CA ALA A 82 7.96 19.21 2.98
C ALA A 82 8.06 18.42 4.31
N ALA A 83 7.81 19.08 5.44
CA ALA A 83 7.75 18.46 6.76
C ALA A 83 6.29 18.13 7.13
N GLY A 84 6.05 16.89 7.55
CA GLY A 84 4.75 16.45 8.04
C GLY A 84 4.46 16.93 9.44
N VAL A 85 3.29 17.55 9.66
CA VAL A 85 2.93 18.15 10.94
C VAL A 85 1.53 17.74 11.40
N SER A 86 1.32 17.79 12.72
CA SER A 86 0.00 17.58 13.33
C SER A 86 -0.91 18.80 13.12
N GLU A 87 -2.22 18.62 13.32
CA GLU A 87 -3.20 19.71 13.26
C GLU A 87 -2.84 20.90 14.16
N GLN A 88 -2.48 20.62 15.42
CA GLN A 88 -2.06 21.66 16.37
C GLN A 88 -0.78 22.37 15.94
N ALA A 89 0.15 21.66 15.29
CA ALA A 89 1.36 22.27 14.73
C ALA A 89 1.05 23.11 13.49
N ALA A 90 0.10 22.70 12.64
CA ALA A 90 -0.39 23.49 11.52
C ALA A 90 -1.09 24.79 11.98
N ARG A 91 -1.95 24.72 13.00
CA ARG A 91 -2.59 25.91 13.61
C ARG A 91 -1.56 26.89 14.18
N ARG A 92 -0.53 26.37 14.88
CA ARG A 92 0.57 27.21 15.39
C ARG A 92 1.37 27.85 14.26
N ALA A 93 1.70 27.11 13.21
CA ALA A 93 2.40 27.63 12.05
C ALA A 93 1.62 28.78 11.38
N LEU A 94 0.30 28.65 11.24
CA LEU A 94 -0.56 29.72 10.74
C LEU A 94 -0.56 30.94 11.68
N ALA A 95 -0.61 30.73 13.00
CA ALA A 95 -0.51 31.80 13.99
C ALA A 95 0.87 32.51 13.96
N ASP A 96 1.93 31.77 13.65
CA ASP A 96 3.30 32.27 13.51
C ASP A 96 3.56 32.98 12.16
N ARG A 97 2.49 33.33 11.44
CA ARG A 97 2.49 34.02 10.13
C ARG A 97 3.14 33.22 9.00
N ILE A 98 3.04 31.90 9.04
CA ILE A 98 3.34 31.06 7.88
C ILE A 98 2.12 31.05 6.96
N ASP A 99 2.28 31.62 5.76
CA ASP A 99 1.18 31.81 4.81
C ASP A 99 0.50 30.49 4.44
N ALA A 100 -0.83 30.50 4.38
CA ALA A 100 -1.63 29.36 3.98
C ALA A 100 -1.57 29.16 2.45
N CYS A 101 -1.55 27.90 2.01
CA CYS A 101 -1.74 27.55 0.60
C CYS A 101 -3.07 28.15 0.09
N ALA A 102 -3.02 29.11 -0.84
CA ALA A 102 -4.22 29.76 -1.37
C ALA A 102 -5.21 28.81 -2.08
N VAL A 103 -4.72 27.66 -2.57
CA VAL A 103 -5.54 26.62 -3.23
C VAL A 103 -6.20 25.68 -2.21
N CYS A 104 -5.45 25.34 -1.16
CA CYS A 104 -5.82 24.32 -0.19
C CYS A 104 -6.60 24.91 1.01
N ARG A 105 -6.40 26.22 1.28
CA ARG A 105 -6.95 27.00 2.41
C ARG A 105 -7.04 26.24 3.74
N PRO A 106 -5.91 25.71 4.26
CA PRO A 106 -5.89 25.05 5.57
C PRO A 106 -6.30 25.98 6.71
N ASP A 107 -6.11 27.29 6.56
CA ASP A 107 -6.52 28.33 7.50
C ASP A 107 -8.02 28.33 7.78
N THR A 108 -8.82 28.03 6.78
CA THR A 108 -10.28 28.02 6.83
C THR A 108 -10.77 26.67 7.34
N GLU A 109 -10.15 25.58 6.88
CA GLU A 109 -10.41 24.23 7.38
C GLU A 109 -10.10 24.09 8.88
N LEU A 110 -9.01 24.71 9.33
CA LEU A 110 -8.57 24.70 10.72
C LEU A 110 -9.27 25.75 11.60
N GLY A 111 -10.13 26.59 11.02
CA GLY A 111 -10.85 27.67 11.72
C GLY A 111 -9.94 28.75 12.31
N VAL A 112 -8.80 29.02 11.67
CA VAL A 112 -7.86 30.08 12.08
C VAL A 112 -8.32 31.45 11.60
N ILE A 113 -9.04 31.49 10.46
CA ILE A 113 -9.76 32.66 9.98
C ILE A 113 -11.21 32.29 9.76
N ASP A 114 -12.13 33.17 10.15
CA ASP A 114 -13.52 33.10 9.71
C ASP A 114 -13.55 33.45 8.22
N GLY A 115 -14.16 32.58 7.42
CA GLY A 115 -14.18 32.67 5.96
C GLY A 115 -14.83 33.94 5.41
#